data_AF-A0A7C9A6E4-F1
#
_entry.id   AF-A0A7C9A6E4-F1
#
_cell.length_a   1.000
_cell.length_b   1.000
_cell.length_c   1.000
_cell.angle_alpha   90.00
_cell.angle_beta   90.00
_cell.angle_gamma   90.00
#
_symmetry.space_group_name_H-M   'P 1'
#
loop_
_entity.id
_entity.type
_entity.pdbx_description
1 polymer ?
#
loop_
_entity_poly.entity_id
_entity_poly.type
_entity_poly.pdbx_seq_one_letter_code
_entity_poly.pdbx_strand_id
1 'polypeptide(L)'
;MLSCRKLLSKPIKRKNKKKSKSRTKRVIPHQQNGSIVSMDEEPMDNPEEEEDEPEEGFNLKTSAPSQNHGVQPLGNLYMSSTSLNSRDTGLGNLKTLTDELVLEILGLLDGAHLGILACVSKSFYVFCTNEPLWRNLVLETLKGGFLFNGLWRTTYIAAYYPSFDVSRIGSSGLAIRDFYSDYLFQSWLCANLEMKPEWLKRDNIQRRRGISIDEFILNFEEPNKPVLLEGCLDNWEAMGKWNKEYLISTCGDVMFSVGPVEMKLKDYFSYSDSTREERPLYLFDPKFGEKVSLLGKEYEVPVYFKEDLFSVLGDERPDYRWIIIGPAGSGSSFHIDPNSTSAWNAVIKGSKKWVLFPPDVIPPGVHPSPDGAEVACPVSIIEWFMNFYESTKDWKKRPIECVCKAGEVIFVPNGWWHLVINLEESIAITQNYVSRRNLLNVLEFLKKPNACELVSGTRDCINLHKKFKDAIEACFPGIIDELVRRAEQKKAEQKKRSFWESVTDSNAGAFKFSF
;
A
#
# COMPACT_ATOMS: atom_id res chain seq x y z
N MET A 1 28.27 10.41 10.72
CA MET A 1 29.00 11.04 11.83
C MET A 1 29.74 9.97 12.64
N LEU A 2 30.86 10.34 13.26
CA LEU A 2 31.97 9.49 13.72
C LEU A 2 31.70 8.62 14.98
N SER A 3 32.12 7.36 14.90
CA SER A 3 32.84 6.53 15.89
C SER A 3 32.55 6.68 17.40
N CYS A 4 31.76 5.75 17.94
CA CYS A 4 31.81 5.32 19.35
C CYS A 4 31.91 3.79 19.46
N ARG A 5 32.99 3.20 18.92
CA ARG A 5 33.38 1.80 19.16
C ARG A 5 34.68 1.78 19.94
N LYS A 6 34.60 1.75 21.27
CA LYS A 6 35.65 1.29 22.20
C LYS A 6 35.21 1.61 23.62
N LEU A 7 34.50 0.68 24.25
CA LEU A 7 34.44 0.47 25.70
C LEU A 7 33.72 -0.87 25.87
N LEU A 8 34.12 -1.68 26.84
CA LEU A 8 33.71 -3.07 27.11
C LEU A 8 34.59 -4.17 26.50
N SER A 9 35.85 -4.20 26.94
CA SER A 9 36.62 -5.43 27.04
C SER A 9 37.10 -5.59 28.48
N LYS A 10 36.56 -6.56 29.24
CA LYS A 10 37.27 -7.34 30.28
C LYS A 10 36.36 -8.45 30.86
N PRO A 11 36.86 -9.69 31.02
CA PRO A 11 36.07 -10.85 31.45
C PRO A 11 36.07 -11.00 32.98
N ILE A 12 34.92 -11.39 33.55
CA ILE A 12 34.80 -11.74 34.97
C ILE A 12 34.67 -13.26 35.11
N LYS A 13 35.66 -13.88 35.76
CA LYS A 13 35.62 -15.26 36.27
C LYS A 13 34.89 -15.31 37.62
N ARG A 14 34.00 -16.28 37.83
CA ARG A 14 33.63 -16.84 39.15
C ARG A 14 32.95 -18.21 38.95
N LYS A 15 33.67 -19.30 39.19
CA LYS A 15 33.76 -20.12 40.44
C LYS A 15 32.54 -21.01 40.70
N ASN A 16 32.79 -22.31 40.48
CA ASN A 16 32.00 -23.49 40.84
C ASN A 16 31.58 -23.52 42.32
N LYS A 17 30.33 -23.93 42.58
CA LYS A 17 29.92 -24.58 43.84
C LYS A 17 29.17 -25.87 43.54
N LYS A 18 29.53 -26.92 44.28
CA LYS A 18 29.07 -28.32 44.18
C LYS A 18 28.10 -28.65 45.32
N LYS A 19 27.28 -29.70 45.08
CA LYS A 19 26.47 -30.56 45.98
C LYS A 19 25.07 -30.01 46.33
N SER A 20 24.00 -30.81 46.38
CA SER A 20 23.90 -32.21 46.79
C SER A 20 22.81 -33.02 46.05
N LYS A 21 22.93 -34.36 46.13
CA LYS A 21 22.01 -35.38 45.61
C LYS A 21 20.91 -35.68 46.64
N SER A 22 19.68 -35.96 46.19
CA SER A 22 18.74 -36.81 46.93
C SER A 22 17.72 -37.51 46.01
N ARG A 23 17.91 -38.83 45.94
CA ARG A 23 16.95 -39.96 45.82
C ARG A 23 15.74 -39.91 44.88
N THR A 24 15.86 -40.80 43.89
CA THR A 24 14.88 -41.56 43.10
C THR A 24 13.72 -42.18 43.90
N LYS A 25 12.52 -42.18 43.31
CA LYS A 25 11.56 -43.32 43.30
C LYS A 25 10.73 -43.27 42.01
N ARG A 26 10.83 -44.32 41.19
CA ARG A 26 9.89 -44.71 40.11
C ARG A 26 8.95 -45.78 40.67
N VAL A 27 7.74 -45.90 40.11
CA VAL A 27 7.15 -47.12 39.48
C VAL A 27 5.59 -47.07 39.46
N ILE A 28 4.96 -46.81 38.29
CA ILE A 28 4.09 -47.64 37.36
C ILE A 28 2.56 -47.58 37.75
N PRO A 29 1.57 -47.95 36.90
CA PRO A 29 0.50 -47.07 36.40
C PRO A 29 -0.92 -47.65 36.61
N HIS A 30 -1.96 -46.93 36.19
CA HIS A 30 -3.27 -47.56 35.97
C HIS A 30 -3.85 -47.18 34.61
N GLN A 31 -3.97 -48.19 33.76
CA GLN A 31 -4.90 -48.27 32.63
C GLN A 31 -6.29 -48.60 33.17
N GLN A 32 -7.33 -48.01 32.60
CA GLN A 32 -8.61 -48.67 32.45
C GLN A 32 -9.28 -48.26 31.13
N ASN A 33 -9.59 -49.29 30.35
CA ASN A 33 -10.43 -49.28 29.14
C ASN A 33 -11.91 -49.14 29.51
N GLY A 34 -12.71 -48.64 28.57
CA GLY A 34 -14.17 -48.80 28.49
C GLY A 34 -14.69 -47.96 27.32
N SER A 35 -14.78 -48.50 26.12
CA SER A 35 -15.87 -49.32 25.56
C SER A 35 -16.94 -48.49 24.84
N ILE A 36 -16.98 -48.73 23.53
CA ILE A 36 -17.95 -48.34 22.51
C ILE A 36 -19.38 -48.71 22.93
N VAL A 37 -20.34 -47.80 22.71
CA VAL A 37 -21.75 -48.16 22.46
C VAL A 37 -22.28 -47.24 21.35
N SER A 38 -22.59 -47.88 20.22
CA SER A 38 -23.37 -47.40 19.09
C SER A 38 -24.85 -47.66 19.34
N MET A 39 -25.73 -46.69 19.15
CA MET A 39 -27.17 -46.90 18.96
C MET A 39 -27.75 -45.87 17.99
N ASP A 40 -28.14 -46.40 16.82
CA ASP A 40 -29.35 -46.18 16.03
C ASP A 40 -29.77 -44.77 15.57
N GLU A 41 -29.72 -44.64 14.24
CA GLU A 41 -30.32 -43.58 13.42
C GLU A 41 -31.83 -43.83 13.25
N GLU A 42 -32.66 -42.81 13.49
CA GLU A 42 -33.96 -42.65 12.83
C GLU A 42 -34.08 -41.21 12.27
N PRO A 43 -34.72 -41.00 11.10
CA PRO A 43 -34.58 -39.80 10.31
C PRO A 43 -35.59 -38.73 10.74
N MET A 44 -35.11 -37.53 11.06
CA MET A 44 -35.93 -36.35 11.35
C MET A 44 -35.59 -35.24 10.36
N ASP A 45 -36.62 -34.88 9.59
CA ASP A 45 -36.96 -33.59 9.00
C ASP A 45 -35.89 -32.71 8.31
N ASN A 46 -36.21 -32.37 7.06
CA ASN A 46 -35.56 -31.31 6.28
C ASN A 46 -35.33 -30.06 7.13
N PRO A 47 -34.09 -29.53 7.23
CA PRO A 47 -33.91 -28.16 7.66
C PRO A 47 -34.36 -27.25 6.51
N GLU A 48 -35.36 -26.44 6.81
CA GLU A 48 -35.62 -25.18 6.13
C GLU A 48 -34.29 -24.43 5.99
N GLU A 49 -34.04 -23.86 4.81
CA GLU A 49 -32.89 -23.01 4.53
C GLU A 49 -32.94 -21.82 5.51
N GLU A 50 -32.23 -21.92 6.62
CA GLU A 50 -31.86 -20.77 7.43
C GLU A 50 -31.00 -19.88 6.53
N GLU A 51 -31.54 -18.74 6.13
CA GLU A 51 -30.73 -17.65 5.59
C GLU A 51 -29.71 -17.28 6.67
N ASP A 52 -28.48 -17.80 6.53
CA ASP A 52 -27.35 -17.44 7.39
C ASP A 52 -27.26 -15.91 7.48
N GLU A 53 -27.52 -15.36 8.67
CA GLU A 53 -27.15 -13.98 8.97
C GLU A 53 -25.66 -13.81 8.63
N PRO A 54 -25.27 -12.74 7.92
CA PRO A 54 -23.87 -12.58 7.53
C PRO A 54 -23.02 -12.52 8.79
N GLU A 55 -22.13 -13.50 9.00
CA GLU A 55 -21.21 -13.55 10.13
C GLU A 55 -20.55 -12.17 10.31
N GLU A 56 -20.88 -11.48 11.41
CA GLU A 56 -20.26 -10.22 11.79
C GLU A 56 -18.80 -10.48 12.18
N GLY A 57 -17.92 -10.54 11.19
CA GLY A 57 -16.53 -10.94 11.41
C GLY A 57 -15.58 -10.58 10.28
N PHE A 58 -14.31 -10.91 10.47
CA PHE A 58 -13.30 -10.87 9.41
C PHE A 58 -12.90 -12.30 9.07
N ASN A 59 -12.84 -12.62 7.77
CA ASN A 59 -12.39 -13.92 7.30
C ASN A 59 -10.91 -13.88 6.94
N LEU A 60 -10.22 -14.97 7.28
CA LEU A 60 -8.84 -15.20 6.87
C LEU A 60 -8.82 -15.94 5.54
N LYS A 61 -7.79 -15.67 4.73
CA LYS A 61 -7.52 -16.39 3.49
C LYS A 61 -7.45 -17.89 3.78
N THR A 62 -8.02 -18.71 2.92
CA THR A 62 -7.87 -20.18 3.01
C THR A 62 -6.40 -20.63 3.03
N SER A 63 -5.51 -19.86 2.42
CA SER A 63 -4.05 -20.07 2.44
C SER A 63 -3.33 -19.45 3.64
N ALA A 64 -4.04 -18.83 4.59
CA ALA A 64 -3.44 -18.16 5.73
C ALA A 64 -2.67 -19.19 6.57
N PRO A 65 -1.38 -18.93 6.88
CA PRO A 65 -0.63 -19.85 7.70
C PRO A 65 -1.20 -19.81 9.12
N SER A 66 -1.36 -20.98 9.75
CA SER A 66 -1.73 -21.09 11.17
C SER A 66 -0.72 -20.48 12.14
N GLN A 67 0.37 -19.91 11.63
CA GLN A 67 1.56 -19.58 12.39
C GLN A 67 1.81 -18.08 12.42
N ASN A 68 1.63 -17.51 13.61
CA ASN A 68 2.22 -16.24 14.01
C ASN A 68 3.03 -16.43 15.30
N HIS A 69 3.85 -17.49 15.38
CA HIS A 69 4.58 -17.87 16.61
C HIS A 69 3.73 -17.97 17.90
N GLY A 70 2.41 -18.13 17.77
CA GLY A 70 1.46 -18.12 18.90
C GLY A 70 1.11 -16.72 19.44
N VAL A 71 1.48 -15.65 18.73
CA VAL A 71 1.08 -14.27 19.05
C VAL A 71 -0.44 -14.14 18.87
N GLN A 72 -1.09 -13.56 19.86
CA GLN A 72 -2.53 -13.29 19.89
C GLN A 72 -2.80 -11.79 20.12
N PRO A 73 -4.01 -11.29 19.79
CA PRO A 73 -4.42 -9.93 20.14
C PRO A 73 -4.29 -9.66 21.65
N LEU A 74 -3.95 -8.43 22.02
CA LEU A 74 -3.81 -8.01 23.41
C LEU A 74 -5.12 -8.19 24.19
N GLY A 75 -6.26 -7.99 23.54
CA GLY A 75 -7.59 -8.21 24.12
C GLY A 75 -7.79 -9.61 24.72
N ASN A 76 -7.13 -10.64 24.16
CA ASN A 76 -7.24 -12.01 24.66
C ASN A 76 -6.64 -12.18 26.06
N LEU A 77 -5.73 -11.29 26.48
CA LEU A 77 -5.15 -11.30 27.82
C LEU A 77 -6.23 -11.13 28.90
N TYR A 78 -7.30 -10.35 28.64
CA TYR A 78 -8.41 -10.16 29.58
C TYR A 78 -9.21 -11.44 29.82
N MET A 79 -9.23 -12.34 28.84
CA MET A 79 -9.94 -13.62 28.91
C MET A 79 -9.02 -14.78 29.33
N SER A 80 -7.72 -14.53 29.46
CA SER A 80 -6.75 -15.55 29.83
C SER A 80 -6.93 -15.94 31.29
N SER A 81 -6.82 -17.24 31.56
CA SER A 81 -6.77 -17.78 32.94
C SER A 81 -5.56 -17.26 33.74
N THR A 82 -4.55 -16.72 33.06
CA THR A 82 -3.37 -16.11 33.68
C THR A 82 -3.29 -14.63 33.38
N SER A 83 -3.02 -13.80 34.39
CA SER A 83 -2.78 -12.35 34.19
C SER A 83 -1.38 -12.02 33.65
N LEU A 84 -0.61 -13.03 33.24
CA LEU A 84 0.78 -12.89 32.80
C LEU A 84 0.84 -12.94 31.28
N ASN A 85 1.44 -11.90 30.69
CA ASN A 85 1.83 -11.92 29.29
C ASN A 85 3.26 -12.46 29.15
N SER A 86 3.44 -13.54 28.38
CA SER A 86 4.75 -14.11 28.04
C SER A 86 5.69 -13.05 27.46
N ARG A 87 5.14 -12.09 26.71
CA ARG A 87 5.87 -10.91 26.21
C ARG A 87 6.67 -10.23 27.32
N ASP A 88 6.01 -9.82 28.39
CA ASP A 88 6.61 -9.06 29.48
C ASP A 88 7.64 -9.87 30.27
N THR A 89 7.30 -11.14 30.57
CA THR A 89 8.20 -12.01 31.34
C THR A 89 9.48 -12.33 30.57
N GLY A 90 9.39 -12.49 29.25
CA GLY A 90 10.56 -12.76 28.41
C GLY A 90 11.36 -11.52 27.98
N LEU A 91 10.78 -10.32 27.97
CA LEU A 91 11.51 -9.06 27.73
C LEU A 91 12.21 -8.53 28.98
N GLY A 92 11.77 -8.94 30.18
CA GLY A 92 12.36 -8.49 31.44
C GLY A 92 12.25 -6.98 31.61
N ASN A 93 13.37 -6.28 31.76
CA ASN A 93 13.37 -4.82 31.95
C ASN A 93 12.92 -4.05 30.70
N LEU A 94 13.00 -4.63 29.50
CA LEU A 94 12.55 -3.98 28.27
C LEU A 94 11.04 -4.00 28.09
N LYS A 95 10.29 -4.67 28.98
CA LYS A 95 8.82 -4.72 28.92
C LYS A 95 8.15 -3.34 28.98
N THR A 96 8.84 -2.32 29.49
CA THR A 96 8.34 -0.95 29.58
C THR A 96 8.30 -0.23 28.24
N LEU A 97 9.04 -0.73 27.24
CA LEU A 97 9.01 -0.19 25.88
C LEU A 97 7.80 -0.76 25.15
N THR A 98 7.28 -0.01 24.17
CA THR A 98 6.23 -0.52 23.27
C THR A 98 6.82 -1.51 22.26
N ASP A 99 5.98 -2.29 21.59
CA ASP A 99 6.45 -3.32 20.65
C ASP A 99 7.13 -2.70 19.42
N GLU A 100 6.66 -1.52 19.01
CA GLU A 100 7.24 -0.68 17.97
C GLU A 100 8.68 -0.30 18.32
N LEU A 101 8.88 0.27 19.51
CA LEU A 101 10.21 0.69 19.97
C LEU A 101 11.18 -0.49 20.14
N VAL A 102 10.67 -1.65 20.59
CA VAL A 102 11.48 -2.87 20.66
C VAL A 102 11.94 -3.28 19.26
N LEU A 103 11.04 -3.29 18.27
CA LEU A 103 11.39 -3.62 16.89
C LEU A 103 12.31 -2.59 16.24
N GLU A 104 12.14 -1.29 16.50
CA GLU A 104 13.05 -0.25 16.04
C GLU A 104 14.47 -0.46 16.56
N ILE A 105 14.63 -0.78 17.85
CA ILE A 105 15.93 -1.08 18.45
C ILE A 105 16.54 -2.34 17.82
N LEU A 106 15.74 -3.40 17.63
CA LEU A 106 16.19 -4.63 16.99
C LEU A 106 16.56 -4.41 15.51
N GLY A 107 15.89 -3.48 14.83
CA GLY A 107 16.18 -3.09 13.45
C GLY A 107 17.58 -2.47 13.27
N LEU A 108 18.23 -2.03 14.34
CA LEU A 108 19.61 -1.54 14.30
C LEU A 108 20.66 -2.67 14.31
N LEU A 109 20.23 -3.91 14.48
CA LEU A 109 21.11 -5.07 14.60
C LEU A 109 21.28 -5.80 13.26
N ASP A 110 22.44 -6.41 13.06
CA ASP A 110 22.64 -7.34 11.94
C ASP A 110 21.99 -8.70 12.20
N GLY A 111 21.90 -9.53 11.16
CA GLY A 111 21.25 -10.84 11.24
C GLY A 111 21.91 -11.80 12.25
N ALA A 112 23.21 -11.69 12.50
CA ALA A 112 23.91 -12.53 13.47
C ALA A 112 23.49 -12.18 14.91
N HIS A 113 23.44 -10.88 15.23
CA HIS A 113 22.97 -10.41 16.53
C HIS A 113 21.50 -10.71 16.77
N LEU A 114 20.64 -10.58 15.75
CA LEU A 114 19.23 -11.01 15.83
C LEU A 114 19.12 -12.51 16.14
N GLY A 115 19.91 -13.35 15.48
CA GLY A 115 19.94 -14.79 15.74
C GLY A 115 20.38 -15.14 17.17
N ILE A 116 21.38 -14.43 17.71
CA ILE A 116 21.84 -14.61 19.10
C ILE A 116 20.74 -14.18 20.08
N LEU A 117 20.12 -13.01 19.86
CA LEU A 117 19.05 -12.52 20.73
C LEU A 117 17.83 -13.43 20.72
N ALA A 118 17.46 -13.99 19.57
CA ALA A 118 16.37 -14.96 19.46
C ALA A 118 16.53 -16.18 20.39
N CYS A 119 17.75 -16.47 20.86
CA CYS A 119 18.05 -17.58 21.76
C CYS A 119 17.97 -17.20 23.25
N VAL A 120 17.74 -15.93 23.60
CA VAL A 120 17.77 -15.42 24.98
C VAL A 120 16.48 -15.76 25.74
N SER A 121 15.31 -15.57 25.12
CA SER A 121 14.01 -15.83 25.72
C SER A 121 12.96 -16.12 24.66
N LYS A 122 11.79 -16.64 25.07
CA LYS A 122 10.65 -16.85 24.19
C LYS A 122 10.16 -15.55 23.55
N SER A 123 10.20 -14.43 24.27
CA SER A 123 9.80 -13.14 23.71
C SER A 123 10.79 -12.65 22.68
N PHE A 124 12.10 -12.70 22.98
CA PHE A 124 13.10 -12.32 22.00
C PHE A 124 13.08 -13.22 20.78
N TYR A 125 12.75 -14.51 20.93
CA TYR A 125 12.49 -15.37 19.78
C TYR A 125 11.41 -14.77 18.88
N VAL A 126 10.21 -14.47 19.41
CA VAL A 126 9.10 -13.89 18.63
C VAL A 126 9.49 -12.57 17.95
N PHE A 127 10.09 -11.64 18.69
CA PHE A 127 10.50 -10.35 18.14
C PHE A 127 11.59 -10.47 17.07
N CYS A 128 12.64 -11.26 17.33
CA CYS A 128 13.77 -11.39 16.40
C CYS A 128 13.42 -12.25 15.18
N THR A 129 12.33 -13.02 15.20
CA THR A 129 11.82 -13.73 14.02
C THR A 129 10.80 -12.92 13.22
N ASN A 130 10.48 -11.69 13.62
CA ASN A 130 9.56 -10.83 12.89
C ASN A 130 10.11 -10.51 11.48
N GLU A 131 9.36 -10.89 10.45
CA GLU A 131 9.78 -10.85 9.04
C GLU A 131 10.21 -9.46 8.53
N PRO A 132 9.54 -8.35 8.89
CA PRO A 132 9.99 -6.98 8.58
C PRO A 132 11.46 -6.68 8.91
N LEU A 133 12.00 -7.19 10.02
CA LEU A 133 13.42 -7.00 10.38
C LEU A 133 14.34 -7.60 9.32
N TRP A 134 14.05 -8.84 8.93
CA TRP A 134 14.83 -9.58 7.94
C TRP A 134 14.64 -9.03 6.53
N ARG A 135 13.43 -8.54 6.20
CA ARG A 135 13.14 -7.86 4.95
C ARG A 135 14.05 -6.66 4.75
N ASN A 136 14.12 -5.78 5.75
CA ASN A 136 14.96 -4.58 5.67
C ASN A 136 16.44 -4.97 5.52
N LEU A 137 16.93 -5.94 6.30
CA LEU A 137 18.29 -6.45 6.17
C LEU A 137 18.58 -6.97 4.75
N VAL A 138 17.71 -7.80 4.18
CA VAL A 138 17.88 -8.34 2.82
C VAL A 138 17.92 -7.22 1.78
N LEU A 139 16.96 -6.29 1.83
CA LEU A 139 16.86 -5.22 0.84
C LEU A 139 18.05 -4.25 0.90
N GLU A 140 18.49 -3.87 2.11
CA GLU A 140 19.62 -2.96 2.30
C GLU A 140 20.97 -3.58 1.92
N THR A 141 21.17 -4.85 2.28
CA THR A 141 22.47 -5.49 2.13
C THR A 141 22.66 -6.16 0.77
N LEU A 142 21.59 -6.72 0.19
CA LEU A 142 21.66 -7.44 -1.09
C LEU A 142 21.18 -6.59 -2.28
N LYS A 143 20.49 -5.46 -2.05
CA LYS A 143 20.11 -4.45 -3.07
C LYS A 143 19.37 -4.97 -4.31
N GLY A 144 18.75 -6.16 -4.21
CA GLY A 144 18.08 -6.86 -5.32
C GLY A 144 18.77 -8.14 -5.81
N GLY A 145 20.01 -8.41 -5.38
CA GLY A 145 20.76 -9.63 -5.71
C GLY A 145 20.38 -10.84 -4.85
N PHE A 146 19.09 -11.11 -4.67
CA PHE A 146 18.58 -12.20 -3.85
C PHE A 146 17.50 -12.99 -4.57
N LEU A 147 17.36 -14.26 -4.21
CA LEU A 147 16.23 -15.11 -4.61
C LEU A 147 15.36 -15.33 -3.38
N PHE A 148 14.13 -14.85 -3.44
CA PHE A 148 13.19 -14.99 -2.33
C PHE A 148 12.88 -16.47 -2.07
N ASN A 149 12.97 -16.87 -0.81
CA ASN A 149 12.83 -18.26 -0.37
C ASN A 149 11.66 -18.43 0.61
N GLY A 150 10.49 -17.91 0.22
CA GLY A 150 9.23 -17.98 0.98
C GLY A 150 9.15 -17.03 2.18
N LEU A 151 10.24 -16.86 2.94
CA LEU A 151 10.36 -15.93 4.06
C LEU A 151 11.62 -15.07 3.89
N TRP A 152 11.60 -13.84 4.42
CA TRP A 152 12.74 -12.93 4.40
C TRP A 152 13.89 -13.43 5.25
N ARG A 153 13.60 -14.06 6.39
CA ARG A 153 14.64 -14.68 7.24
C ARG A 153 15.37 -15.82 6.52
N THR A 154 14.64 -16.72 5.87
CA THR A 154 15.25 -17.84 5.12
C THR A 154 15.99 -17.33 3.89
N THR A 155 15.47 -16.28 3.24
CA THR A 155 16.15 -15.58 2.14
C THR A 155 17.50 -15.02 2.60
N TYR A 156 17.54 -14.34 3.75
CA TYR A 156 18.79 -13.82 4.33
C TYR A 156 19.79 -14.96 4.63
N ILE A 157 19.32 -16.02 5.30
CA ILE A 157 20.19 -17.16 5.66
C ILE A 157 20.73 -17.85 4.40
N ALA A 158 19.90 -18.08 3.38
CA ALA A 158 20.33 -18.71 2.14
C ALA A 158 21.39 -17.88 1.41
N ALA A 159 21.28 -16.55 1.43
CA ALA A 159 22.24 -15.66 0.80
C ALA A 159 23.59 -15.59 1.53
N TYR A 160 23.56 -15.50 2.87
CA TYR A 160 24.78 -15.32 3.67
C TYR A 160 25.44 -16.62 4.15
N TYR A 161 24.66 -17.70 4.26
CA TYR A 161 25.09 -19.00 4.75
C TYR A 161 24.64 -20.12 3.80
N PRO A 162 25.12 -20.15 2.55
CA PRO A 162 24.61 -21.08 1.51
C PRO A 162 24.84 -22.56 1.85
N SER A 163 25.82 -22.89 2.70
CA SER A 163 26.05 -24.25 3.19
C SER A 163 25.01 -24.72 4.21
N PHE A 164 24.19 -23.81 4.74
CA PHE A 164 23.12 -24.14 5.66
C PHE A 164 21.87 -24.52 4.88
N ASP A 165 21.43 -25.77 5.09
CA ASP A 165 20.23 -26.30 4.45
C ASP A 165 18.97 -25.68 5.08
N VAL A 166 18.52 -24.57 4.49
CA VAL A 166 17.31 -23.84 4.90
C VAL A 166 16.04 -24.68 4.81
N SER A 167 16.00 -25.75 4.01
CA SER A 167 14.85 -26.66 3.97
C SER A 167 14.64 -27.41 5.31
N ARG A 168 15.70 -27.50 6.14
CA ARG A 168 15.64 -28.07 7.50
C ARG A 168 15.08 -27.11 8.53
N ILE A 169 15.00 -25.82 8.21
CA ILE A 169 14.19 -24.87 8.97
C ILE A 169 12.74 -25.21 8.58
N GLY A 170 12.23 -26.30 9.15
CA GLY A 170 10.87 -26.74 8.88
C GLY A 170 9.89 -25.58 9.10
N SER A 171 8.76 -25.63 8.42
CA SER A 171 7.75 -24.57 8.49
C SER A 171 7.20 -24.33 9.90
N SER A 172 7.53 -25.15 10.90
CA SER A 172 7.07 -25.05 12.28
C SER A 172 8.08 -24.31 13.17
N GLY A 173 7.93 -22.99 13.27
CA GLY A 173 8.59 -22.21 14.31
C GLY A 173 8.11 -22.58 15.72
N LEU A 174 8.83 -22.15 16.76
CA LEU A 174 8.36 -22.30 18.15
C LEU A 174 7.05 -21.50 18.34
N ALA A 175 5.96 -22.17 18.71
CA ALA A 175 4.70 -21.51 19.09
C ALA A 175 4.74 -21.18 20.59
N ILE A 176 4.72 -19.89 20.91
CA ILE A 176 4.73 -19.37 22.27
C ILE A 176 3.29 -19.23 22.75
N ARG A 177 2.99 -19.82 23.91
CA ARG A 177 1.69 -19.66 24.57
C ARG A 177 1.66 -18.35 25.34
N ASP A 178 0.47 -17.78 25.47
CA ASP A 178 0.20 -16.60 26.29
C ASP A 178 1.03 -15.38 25.88
N PHE A 179 1.34 -15.25 24.59
CA PHE A 179 2.03 -14.09 24.05
C PHE A 179 1.00 -13.19 23.37
N TYR A 180 0.77 -12.01 23.95
CA TYR A 180 -0.27 -11.10 23.49
C TYR A 180 0.36 -9.77 23.04
N SER A 181 0.07 -9.34 21.80
CA SER A 181 0.58 -8.12 21.18
C SER A 181 -0.30 -7.76 19.98
N ASP A 182 -0.97 -6.60 20.04
CA ASP A 182 -1.75 -6.11 18.90
C ASP A 182 -0.83 -5.75 17.74
N TYR A 183 0.30 -5.09 18.01
CA TYR A 183 1.23 -4.65 16.97
C TYR A 183 1.79 -5.81 16.12
N LEU A 184 2.30 -6.86 16.79
CA LEU A 184 2.85 -8.03 16.11
C LEU A 184 1.75 -8.89 15.45
N PHE A 185 0.56 -8.90 16.02
CA PHE A 185 -0.58 -9.62 15.46
C PHE A 185 -1.15 -8.93 14.22
N GLN A 186 -1.23 -7.60 14.25
CA GLN A 186 -1.87 -6.79 13.22
C GLN A 186 -1.25 -6.96 11.85
N SER A 187 0.09 -6.99 11.76
CA SER A 187 0.76 -7.16 10.46
C SER A 187 0.47 -8.54 9.84
N TRP A 188 0.47 -9.59 10.68
CA TRP A 188 0.07 -10.93 10.23
C TRP A 188 -1.41 -10.97 9.83
N LEU A 189 -2.30 -10.33 10.60
CA LEU A 189 -3.72 -10.28 10.30
C LEU A 189 -3.97 -9.58 8.96
N CYS A 190 -3.39 -8.41 8.75
CA CYS A 190 -3.57 -7.64 7.51
C CYS A 190 -3.02 -8.37 6.28
N ALA A 191 -1.92 -9.13 6.41
CA ALA A 191 -1.40 -9.97 5.32
C ALA A 191 -2.36 -11.11 4.92
N ASN A 192 -3.15 -11.60 5.88
CA ASN A 192 -3.95 -12.82 5.75
C ASN A 192 -5.46 -12.57 5.71
N LEU A 193 -5.92 -11.33 5.85
CA LEU A 193 -7.32 -10.97 5.77
C LEU A 193 -7.85 -11.11 4.33
N GLU A 194 -9.05 -11.66 4.18
CA GLU A 194 -9.81 -11.53 2.94
C GLU A 194 -10.48 -10.15 2.86
N MET A 195 -10.49 -9.55 1.66
CA MET A 195 -11.26 -8.34 1.42
C MET A 195 -12.74 -8.66 1.57
N LYS A 196 -13.44 -7.96 2.46
CA LYS A 196 -14.86 -8.21 2.66
C LYS A 196 -15.69 -7.86 1.40
N PRO A 197 -16.72 -8.65 1.04
CA PRO A 197 -17.57 -8.37 -0.12
C PRO A 197 -18.17 -6.96 -0.12
N GLU A 198 -18.55 -6.43 1.04
CA GLU A 198 -19.10 -5.08 1.20
C GLU A 198 -18.11 -3.96 0.87
N TRP A 199 -16.81 -4.20 1.05
CA TRP A 199 -15.76 -3.26 0.65
C TRP A 199 -15.62 -3.19 -0.88
N LEU A 200 -15.98 -4.26 -1.57
CA LEU A 200 -15.92 -4.36 -3.03
C LEU A 200 -17.23 -3.91 -3.70
N LYS A 201 -18.36 -4.00 -3.00
CA LYS A 201 -19.70 -3.73 -3.55
C LYS A 201 -19.91 -2.27 -4.00
N ARG A 202 -19.26 -1.30 -3.36
CA ARG A 202 -19.45 0.11 -3.72
C ARG A 202 -18.69 0.44 -5.02
N ASP A 203 -19.47 0.76 -6.04
CA ASP A 203 -19.02 1.34 -7.32
C ASP A 203 -19.98 2.48 -7.69
N ASN A 204 -19.50 3.72 -7.58
CA ASN A 204 -20.28 4.94 -7.83
C ASN A 204 -19.54 5.92 -8.74
N ILE A 205 -18.42 5.50 -9.35
CA ILE A 205 -17.74 6.30 -10.36
C ILE A 205 -18.59 6.35 -11.64
N GLN A 206 -18.52 7.47 -12.34
CA GLN A 206 -19.14 7.56 -13.64
C GLN A 206 -18.31 6.78 -14.67
N ARG A 207 -18.95 5.84 -15.39
CA ARG A 207 -18.35 5.08 -16.48
C ARG A 207 -18.74 5.67 -17.84
N ARG A 208 -17.80 5.76 -18.77
CA ARG A 208 -18.01 6.34 -20.12
C ARG A 208 -17.24 5.56 -21.17
N ARG A 209 -17.84 5.42 -22.36
CA ARG A 209 -17.23 4.78 -23.52
C ARG A 209 -17.41 5.66 -24.74
N GLY A 210 -16.33 5.87 -25.51
CA GLY A 210 -16.40 6.53 -26.82
C GLY A 210 -16.89 7.99 -26.81
N ILE A 211 -16.77 8.71 -25.69
CA ILE A 211 -17.11 10.14 -25.62
C ILE A 211 -16.12 10.99 -26.41
N SER A 212 -16.54 12.16 -26.87
CA SER A 212 -15.64 13.09 -27.56
C SER A 212 -14.64 13.72 -26.58
N ILE A 213 -13.54 14.27 -27.10
CA ILE A 213 -12.55 15.00 -26.28
C ILE A 213 -13.22 16.21 -25.60
N ASP A 214 -14.08 16.94 -26.32
CA ASP A 214 -14.79 18.10 -25.77
C ASP A 214 -15.76 17.68 -24.65
N GLU A 215 -16.44 16.56 -24.79
CA GLU A 215 -17.31 16.02 -23.75
C GLU A 215 -16.51 15.59 -22.52
N PHE A 216 -15.34 14.97 -22.73
CA PHE A 216 -14.43 14.62 -21.64
C PHE A 216 -13.98 15.87 -20.87
N ILE A 217 -13.53 16.90 -21.59
CA ILE A 217 -13.06 18.15 -21.01
C ILE A 217 -14.19 18.84 -20.23
N LEU A 218 -15.34 19.02 -20.86
CA LEU A 218 -16.46 19.79 -20.30
C LEU A 218 -17.03 19.13 -19.03
N ASN A 219 -17.13 17.81 -19.01
CA ASN A 219 -17.84 17.08 -17.95
C ASN A 219 -16.91 16.54 -16.85
N PHE A 220 -15.62 16.33 -17.13
CA PHE A 220 -14.69 15.67 -16.22
C PHE A 220 -13.43 16.47 -15.94
N GLU A 221 -12.65 16.83 -16.96
CA GLU A 221 -11.36 17.47 -16.74
C GLU A 221 -11.50 18.90 -16.19
N GLU A 222 -12.34 19.73 -16.82
CA GLU A 222 -12.57 21.11 -16.40
C GLU A 222 -13.30 21.20 -15.04
N PRO A 223 -14.31 20.36 -14.73
CA PRO A 223 -14.92 20.34 -13.40
C PRO A 223 -14.09 19.60 -12.33
N ASN A 224 -12.91 19.07 -12.69
CA ASN A 224 -12.02 18.30 -11.83
C ASN A 224 -12.69 17.06 -11.20
N LYS A 225 -13.34 16.22 -12.03
CA LYS A 225 -14.10 15.03 -11.61
C LYS A 225 -13.50 13.73 -12.16
N PRO A 226 -13.31 12.70 -11.32
CA PRO A 226 -12.87 11.38 -11.76
C PRO A 226 -13.89 10.74 -12.70
N VAL A 227 -13.39 9.94 -13.64
CA VAL A 227 -14.21 9.13 -14.56
C VAL A 227 -13.47 7.86 -14.89
N LEU A 228 -14.21 6.78 -15.11
CA LEU A 228 -13.69 5.55 -15.66
C LEU A 228 -14.08 5.46 -17.14
N LEU A 229 -13.07 5.25 -17.98
CA LEU A 229 -13.15 5.25 -19.42
C LEU A 229 -12.96 3.83 -19.94
N GLU A 230 -13.87 3.42 -20.82
CA GLU A 230 -13.89 2.08 -21.44
C GLU A 230 -13.55 2.18 -22.93
N GLY A 231 -12.94 1.14 -23.48
CA GLY A 231 -12.58 1.05 -24.91
C GLY A 231 -11.33 1.84 -25.30
N CYS A 232 -10.63 2.48 -24.35
CA CYS A 232 -9.40 3.21 -24.63
C CYS A 232 -8.21 2.31 -25.00
N LEU A 233 -8.26 1.04 -24.60
CA LEU A 233 -7.15 0.10 -24.71
C LEU A 233 -7.34 -0.92 -25.85
N ASP A 234 -8.45 -0.84 -26.60
CA ASP A 234 -8.87 -1.85 -27.59
C ASP A 234 -7.80 -2.10 -28.68
N ASN A 235 -6.98 -1.08 -28.99
CA ASN A 235 -5.92 -1.16 -30.02
C ASN A 235 -4.51 -1.43 -29.45
N TRP A 236 -4.36 -1.57 -28.13
CA TRP A 236 -3.05 -1.79 -27.53
C TRP A 236 -2.59 -3.24 -27.74
N GLU A 237 -1.41 -3.41 -28.33
CA GLU A 237 -0.78 -4.74 -28.43
C GLU A 237 -0.54 -5.35 -27.05
N ALA A 238 -0.31 -4.50 -26.04
CA ALA A 238 -0.13 -4.91 -24.65
C ALA A 238 -1.32 -5.73 -24.12
N MET A 239 -2.56 -5.45 -24.53
CA MET A 239 -3.74 -6.21 -24.08
C MET A 239 -3.69 -7.68 -24.49
N GLY A 240 -3.08 -7.99 -25.64
CA GLY A 240 -2.92 -9.36 -26.13
C GLY A 240 -1.61 -10.02 -25.73
N LYS A 241 -0.55 -9.24 -25.51
CA LYS A 241 0.81 -9.77 -25.30
C LYS A 241 1.26 -9.81 -23.85
N TRP A 242 0.88 -8.84 -23.02
CA TRP A 242 1.51 -8.66 -21.70
C TRP A 242 1.00 -9.67 -20.68
N ASN A 243 1.70 -10.80 -20.61
CA ASN A 243 1.65 -11.79 -19.54
C ASN A 243 3.07 -12.01 -18.95
N LYS A 244 3.19 -12.84 -17.91
CA LYS A 244 4.49 -13.06 -17.23
C LYS A 244 5.53 -13.60 -18.19
N GLU A 245 5.16 -14.61 -18.96
CA GLU A 245 6.05 -15.34 -19.87
C GLU A 245 6.61 -14.39 -20.93
N TYR A 246 5.72 -13.58 -21.53
CA TYR A 246 6.08 -12.55 -22.48
C TYR A 246 7.04 -11.53 -21.86
N LEU A 247 6.67 -10.92 -20.74
CA LEU A 247 7.48 -9.89 -20.10
C LEU A 247 8.86 -10.41 -19.65
N ILE A 248 8.93 -11.63 -19.11
CA ILE A 248 10.20 -12.27 -18.76
C ILE A 248 11.07 -12.47 -20.00
N SER A 249 10.50 -13.00 -21.08
CA SER A 249 11.24 -13.27 -22.32
C SER A 249 11.72 -11.99 -23.01
N THR A 250 10.88 -10.96 -23.06
CA THR A 250 11.14 -9.69 -23.74
C THR A 250 12.12 -8.82 -22.98
N CYS A 251 12.02 -8.77 -21.65
CA CYS A 251 12.88 -7.94 -20.82
C CYS A 251 14.20 -8.63 -20.44
N GLY A 252 14.25 -9.96 -20.44
CA GLY A 252 15.44 -10.74 -20.12
C GLY A 252 16.06 -10.34 -18.78
N ASP A 253 17.33 -9.91 -18.82
CA ASP A 253 18.11 -9.54 -17.64
C ASP A 253 18.02 -8.05 -17.26
N VAL A 254 17.13 -7.28 -17.91
CA VAL A 254 16.90 -5.86 -17.58
C VAL A 254 16.36 -5.73 -16.16
N MET A 255 16.92 -4.78 -15.42
CA MET A 255 16.57 -4.48 -14.04
C MET A 255 15.45 -3.44 -13.98
N PHE A 256 14.42 -3.71 -13.17
CA PHE A 256 13.27 -2.83 -12.95
C PHE A 256 13.19 -2.39 -11.50
N SER A 257 12.75 -1.16 -11.27
CA SER A 257 12.51 -0.60 -9.93
C SER A 257 11.37 -1.35 -9.23
N VAL A 258 11.68 -1.96 -8.09
CA VAL A 258 10.78 -2.75 -7.25
C VAL A 258 10.93 -2.28 -5.81
N GLY A 259 10.07 -1.35 -5.39
CA GLY A 259 10.20 -0.66 -4.11
C GLY A 259 11.59 -0.01 -3.96
N PRO A 260 12.38 -0.34 -2.92
CA PRO A 260 13.69 0.27 -2.68
C PRO A 260 14.85 -0.37 -3.46
N VAL A 261 14.60 -1.41 -4.26
CA VAL A 261 15.64 -2.18 -4.98
C VAL A 261 15.33 -2.24 -6.47
N GLU A 262 16.29 -2.72 -7.26
CA GLU A 262 16.04 -3.12 -8.64
C GLU A 262 16.12 -4.65 -8.78
N MET A 263 15.23 -5.25 -9.58
CA MET A 263 15.17 -6.70 -9.78
C MET A 263 14.94 -7.05 -11.25
N LYS A 264 15.39 -8.23 -11.68
CA LYS A 264 14.96 -8.82 -12.95
C LYS A 264 13.50 -9.24 -12.84
N LEU A 265 12.74 -9.17 -13.92
CA LEU A 265 11.33 -9.58 -13.91
C LEU A 265 11.14 -11.04 -13.51
N LYS A 266 12.05 -11.94 -13.92
CA LYS A 266 12.01 -13.36 -13.52
C LYS A 266 12.05 -13.54 -11.99
N ASP A 267 12.96 -12.83 -11.34
CA ASP A 267 13.16 -12.92 -9.89
C ASP A 267 11.99 -12.24 -9.16
N TYR A 268 11.50 -11.11 -9.70
CA TYR A 268 10.32 -10.43 -9.18
C TYR A 268 9.06 -11.29 -9.25
N PHE A 269 8.80 -11.96 -10.38
CA PHE A 269 7.63 -12.84 -10.51
C PHE A 269 7.75 -14.07 -9.60
N SER A 270 8.95 -14.62 -9.43
CA SER A 270 9.18 -15.71 -8.47
C SER A 270 8.86 -15.27 -7.03
N TYR A 271 9.21 -14.03 -6.67
CA TYR A 271 8.84 -13.41 -5.41
C TYR A 271 7.32 -13.17 -5.31
N SER A 272 6.68 -12.57 -6.32
CA SER A 272 5.27 -12.21 -6.29
C SER A 272 4.35 -13.43 -6.12
N ASP A 273 4.77 -14.57 -6.65
CA ASP A 273 3.97 -15.80 -6.63
C ASP A 273 3.96 -16.45 -5.23
N SER A 274 5.03 -16.24 -4.47
CA SER A 274 5.26 -16.89 -3.17
C SER A 274 5.07 -15.97 -1.97
N THR A 275 5.12 -14.64 -2.15
CA THR A 275 5.00 -13.70 -1.05
C THR A 275 3.63 -13.75 -0.36
N ARG A 276 3.65 -13.59 0.97
CA ARG A 276 2.49 -13.57 1.87
C ARG A 276 2.69 -12.50 2.94
N GLU A 277 2.94 -11.28 2.50
CA GLU A 277 3.17 -10.14 3.39
C GLU A 277 2.08 -9.08 3.24
N GLU A 278 1.93 -8.25 4.27
CA GLU A 278 0.94 -7.15 4.31
C GLU A 278 1.21 -6.08 3.26
N ARG A 279 2.49 -5.86 2.92
CA ARG A 279 2.93 -4.88 1.92
C ARG A 279 3.93 -5.49 0.94
N PRO A 280 3.47 -6.31 -0.01
CA PRO A 280 4.34 -6.91 -1.01
C PRO A 280 5.13 -5.85 -1.76
N LEU A 281 6.36 -6.18 -2.14
CA LEU A 281 7.15 -5.37 -3.05
C LEU A 281 6.36 -5.13 -4.33
N TYR A 282 6.35 -3.87 -4.74
CA TYR A 282 5.57 -3.40 -5.87
C TYR A 282 6.51 -2.86 -6.94
N LEU A 283 6.39 -3.40 -8.16
CA LEU A 283 7.16 -2.93 -9.30
C LEU A 283 6.54 -1.62 -9.79
N PHE A 284 7.35 -0.58 -9.84
CA PHE A 284 6.94 0.77 -10.22
C PHE A 284 8.11 1.45 -10.93
N ASP A 285 8.24 1.22 -12.24
CA ASP A 285 9.43 1.64 -13.00
C ASP A 285 9.12 2.81 -13.96
N PRO A 286 9.75 3.99 -13.76
CA PRO A 286 9.50 5.17 -14.60
C PRO A 286 10.13 5.09 -16.00
N LYS A 287 11.09 4.17 -16.19
CA LYS A 287 12.00 4.14 -17.33
C LYS A 287 11.84 2.88 -18.16
N PHE A 288 10.74 2.15 -17.99
CA PHE A 288 10.52 0.88 -18.66
C PHE A 288 10.57 0.99 -20.19
N GLY A 289 10.06 2.09 -20.76
CA GLY A 289 10.07 2.34 -22.19
C GLY A 289 11.45 2.70 -22.73
N GLU A 290 12.30 3.32 -21.92
CA GLU A 290 13.69 3.65 -22.23
C GLU A 290 14.59 2.42 -22.08
N LYS A 291 14.36 1.62 -21.03
CA LYS A 291 15.06 0.36 -20.74
C LYS A 291 14.72 -0.70 -21.80
N VAL A 292 13.45 -0.81 -22.19
CA VAL A 292 12.94 -1.77 -23.17
C VAL A 292 12.01 -1.06 -24.15
N SER A 293 12.59 -0.56 -25.25
CA SER A 293 11.87 0.23 -26.26
C SER A 293 10.65 -0.45 -26.88
N LEU A 294 10.60 -1.79 -26.89
CA LEU A 294 9.45 -2.54 -27.37
C LEU A 294 8.21 -2.29 -26.49
N LEU A 295 8.36 -2.31 -25.16
CA LEU A 295 7.24 -2.05 -24.25
C LEU A 295 6.68 -0.65 -24.43
N GLY A 296 7.53 0.33 -24.74
CA GLY A 296 7.11 1.71 -25.05
C GLY A 296 6.31 1.87 -26.35
N LYS A 297 6.32 0.86 -27.24
CA LYS A 297 5.61 0.88 -28.53
C LYS A 297 4.33 0.05 -28.53
N GLU A 298 4.12 -0.77 -27.49
CA GLU A 298 2.98 -1.69 -27.39
C GLU A 298 1.73 -1.08 -26.74
N TYR A 299 1.81 0.20 -26.38
CA TYR A 299 0.68 1.00 -25.91
C TYR A 299 0.76 2.42 -26.48
N GLU A 300 -0.37 3.12 -26.48
CA GLU A 300 -0.47 4.52 -26.87
C GLU A 300 -1.21 5.33 -25.81
N VAL A 301 -0.82 6.60 -25.61
CA VAL A 301 -1.55 7.48 -24.68
C VAL A 301 -3.00 7.65 -25.17
N PRO A 302 -4.02 7.36 -24.33
CA PRO A 302 -5.42 7.53 -24.72
C PRO A 302 -5.70 8.95 -25.21
N VAL A 303 -6.62 9.08 -26.17
CA VAL A 303 -6.88 10.33 -26.89
C VAL A 303 -7.15 11.55 -26.01
N TYR A 304 -7.74 11.34 -24.84
CA TYR A 304 -8.09 12.38 -23.85
C TYR A 304 -6.86 13.01 -23.18
N PHE A 305 -5.74 12.29 -23.12
CA PHE A 305 -4.55 12.66 -22.35
C PHE A 305 -3.34 13.01 -23.22
N LYS A 306 -3.56 13.22 -24.53
CA LYS A 306 -2.47 13.55 -25.48
C LYS A 306 -1.89 14.96 -25.29
N GLU A 307 -2.64 15.87 -24.65
CA GLU A 307 -2.11 17.16 -24.25
C GLU A 307 -1.27 17.00 -22.98
N ASP A 308 0.06 17.00 -23.13
CA ASP A 308 1.01 16.95 -22.01
C ASP A 308 1.97 18.14 -22.10
N LEU A 309 1.66 19.21 -21.38
CA LEU A 309 2.43 20.44 -21.34
C LEU A 309 3.78 20.26 -20.65
N PHE A 310 3.97 19.28 -19.75
CA PHE A 310 5.29 19.03 -19.18
C PHE A 310 6.30 18.53 -20.24
N SER A 311 5.84 18.03 -21.38
CA SER A 311 6.72 17.61 -22.48
C SER A 311 7.60 18.73 -23.03
N VAL A 312 7.24 20.01 -22.86
CA VAL A 312 8.06 21.15 -23.32
C VAL A 312 9.41 21.26 -22.60
N LEU A 313 9.55 20.61 -21.43
CA LEU A 313 10.80 20.54 -20.69
C LEU A 313 11.82 19.56 -21.31
N GLY A 314 11.43 18.76 -22.30
CA GLY A 314 12.31 17.75 -22.90
C GLY A 314 12.85 16.79 -21.84
N ASP A 315 14.17 16.60 -21.81
CA ASP A 315 14.85 15.70 -20.87
C ASP A 315 14.86 16.19 -19.41
N GLU A 316 14.52 17.46 -19.17
CA GLU A 316 14.42 18.03 -17.82
C GLU A 316 13.05 17.75 -17.16
N ARG A 317 12.12 17.12 -17.89
CA ARG A 317 10.80 16.78 -17.38
C ARG A 317 10.92 15.83 -16.17
N PRO A 318 10.05 15.98 -15.16
CA PRO A 318 9.90 14.95 -14.15
C PRO A 318 9.46 13.60 -14.74
N ASP A 319 9.82 12.51 -14.05
CA ASP A 319 9.26 11.18 -14.28
C ASP A 319 7.72 11.28 -14.34
N TYR A 320 7.12 10.67 -15.35
CA TYR A 320 5.73 10.93 -15.70
C TYR A 320 4.95 9.70 -16.12
N ARG A 321 5.61 8.58 -16.38
CA ARG A 321 4.98 7.35 -16.83
C ARG A 321 5.59 6.18 -16.11
N TRP A 322 4.79 5.21 -15.69
CA TRP A 322 5.27 4.04 -14.98
C TRP A 322 4.58 2.78 -15.49
N ILE A 323 5.35 1.71 -15.64
CA ILE A 323 4.80 0.36 -15.62
C ILE A 323 4.66 -0.06 -14.17
N ILE A 324 3.51 -0.66 -13.86
CA ILE A 324 3.13 -1.04 -12.52
C ILE A 324 2.73 -2.51 -12.53
N ILE A 325 3.47 -3.33 -11.78
CA ILE A 325 3.20 -4.76 -11.66
C ILE A 325 3.18 -5.15 -10.18
N GLY A 326 2.17 -5.90 -9.75
CA GLY A 326 2.10 -6.36 -8.36
C GLY A 326 1.16 -7.52 -8.13
N PRO A 327 1.42 -8.33 -7.08
CA PRO A 327 0.52 -9.40 -6.65
C PRO A 327 -0.74 -8.82 -5.99
N ALA A 328 -1.72 -9.70 -5.74
CA ALA A 328 -2.89 -9.36 -4.94
C ALA A 328 -2.51 -8.82 -3.55
N GLY A 329 -3.21 -7.79 -3.09
CA GLY A 329 -2.95 -7.10 -1.83
C GLY A 329 -1.88 -6.00 -1.90
N SER A 330 -1.06 -5.94 -2.97
CA SER A 330 -0.16 -4.81 -3.18
C SER A 330 -0.93 -3.59 -3.72
N GLY A 331 -0.32 -2.40 -3.62
CA GLY A 331 -0.96 -1.17 -4.07
C GLY A 331 -0.33 0.08 -3.47
N SER A 332 -1.09 1.16 -3.44
CA SER A 332 -0.68 2.45 -2.88
C SER A 332 -1.71 2.93 -1.85
N SER A 333 -1.25 3.28 -0.65
CA SER A 333 -2.05 3.98 0.37
C SER A 333 -2.51 5.36 -0.11
N PHE A 334 -3.32 6.07 0.68
CA PHE A 334 -3.79 7.40 0.31
C PHE A 334 -2.65 8.37 0.02
N HIS A 335 -2.70 8.94 -1.18
CA HIS A 335 -1.79 9.99 -1.63
C HIS A 335 -2.51 10.92 -2.61
N ILE A 336 -1.87 12.05 -2.90
CA ILE A 336 -2.21 12.94 -4.00
C ILE A 336 -1.05 12.86 -4.99
N ASP A 337 -1.35 12.87 -6.29
CA ASP A 337 -0.32 12.88 -7.32
C ASP A 337 0.64 14.07 -7.13
N PRO A 338 1.95 13.85 -7.30
CA PRO A 338 2.95 14.89 -7.07
C PRO A 338 2.83 16.02 -8.09
N ASN A 339 3.50 17.14 -7.81
CA ASN A 339 3.58 18.28 -8.72
C ASN A 339 2.22 18.91 -9.09
N SER A 340 1.13 18.54 -8.41
CA SER A 340 -0.24 18.95 -8.73
C SER A 340 -0.69 18.53 -10.14
N THR A 341 -0.15 17.44 -10.66
CA THR A 341 -0.57 16.87 -11.96
C THR A 341 -1.91 16.15 -11.84
N SER A 342 -2.56 15.95 -12.98
CA SER A 342 -3.59 14.92 -13.12
C SER A 342 -2.94 13.63 -13.61
N ALA A 343 -3.61 12.49 -13.44
CA ALA A 343 -3.13 11.20 -13.89
C ALA A 343 -4.21 10.39 -14.60
N TRP A 344 -3.77 9.41 -15.37
CA TRP A 344 -4.60 8.31 -15.83
C TRP A 344 -3.91 6.98 -15.55
N ASN A 345 -4.69 5.95 -15.23
CA ASN A 345 -4.20 4.60 -14.97
C ASN A 345 -4.99 3.58 -15.80
N ALA A 346 -4.29 2.89 -16.70
CA ALA A 346 -4.81 1.87 -17.59
C ALA A 346 -4.49 0.48 -17.06
N VAL A 347 -5.51 -0.33 -16.77
CA VAL A 347 -5.34 -1.70 -16.31
C VAL A 347 -5.26 -2.63 -17.51
N ILE A 348 -4.13 -3.31 -17.68
CA ILE A 348 -3.86 -4.22 -18.80
C ILE A 348 -4.22 -5.65 -18.40
N LYS A 349 -3.84 -6.05 -17.18
CA LYS A 349 -4.17 -7.34 -16.59
C LYS A 349 -4.62 -7.13 -15.14
N GLY A 350 -5.57 -7.94 -14.71
CA GLY A 350 -6.07 -7.96 -13.35
C GLY A 350 -7.13 -6.88 -13.06
N SER A 351 -7.26 -6.53 -11.80
CA SER A 351 -8.25 -5.55 -11.33
C SER A 351 -7.78 -4.85 -10.06
N LYS A 352 -8.21 -3.59 -9.93
CA LYS A 352 -7.81 -2.68 -8.86
C LYS A 352 -9.03 -2.07 -8.21
N LYS A 353 -9.14 -2.13 -6.89
CA LYS A 353 -10.12 -1.35 -6.13
C LYS A 353 -9.55 0.04 -5.88
N TRP A 354 -10.32 1.06 -6.23
CA TRP A 354 -10.00 2.47 -6.03
C TRP A 354 -10.95 3.09 -5.00
N VAL A 355 -10.39 3.94 -4.14
CA VAL A 355 -11.14 4.82 -3.24
C VAL A 355 -10.59 6.23 -3.39
N LEU A 356 -11.42 7.18 -3.80
CA LEU A 356 -11.03 8.55 -4.11
C LEU A 356 -11.82 9.55 -3.26
N PHE A 357 -11.11 10.49 -2.62
CA PHE A 357 -11.71 11.63 -1.93
C PHE A 357 -11.39 12.93 -2.67
N PRO A 358 -12.35 13.87 -2.73
CA PRO A 358 -12.13 15.16 -3.38
C PRO A 358 -11.05 15.97 -2.64
N PRO A 359 -10.40 16.94 -3.32
CA PRO A 359 -9.26 17.68 -2.76
C PRO A 359 -9.53 18.39 -1.43
N ASP A 360 -10.78 18.76 -1.15
CA ASP A 360 -11.20 19.45 0.07
C ASP A 360 -11.58 18.51 1.23
N VAL A 361 -11.40 17.21 1.06
CA VAL A 361 -11.76 16.18 2.05
C VAL A 361 -10.58 15.27 2.31
N ILE A 362 -10.06 15.35 3.54
CA ILE A 362 -9.04 14.45 4.04
C ILE A 362 -9.71 13.08 4.33
N PRO A 363 -9.16 11.96 3.84
CA PRO A 363 -9.69 10.63 4.15
C PRO A 363 -9.63 10.32 5.67
N PRO A 364 -10.55 9.50 6.21
CA PRO A 364 -10.47 9.09 7.61
C PRO A 364 -9.15 8.36 7.91
N GLY A 365 -8.55 8.64 9.07
CA GLY A 365 -7.25 8.07 9.48
C GLY A 365 -6.03 8.66 8.76
N VAL A 366 -6.22 9.63 7.86
CA VAL A 366 -5.13 10.31 7.16
C VAL A 366 -4.92 11.69 7.79
N HIS A 367 -3.66 12.01 8.07
CA HIS A 367 -3.23 13.25 8.72
C HIS A 367 -2.05 13.87 7.95
N PRO A 368 -2.31 14.73 6.94
CA PRO A 368 -1.25 15.45 6.25
C PRO A 368 -0.63 16.52 7.15
N SER A 369 0.68 16.74 7.03
CA SER A 369 1.37 17.85 7.67
C SER A 369 0.87 19.20 7.11
N PRO A 370 0.97 20.30 7.88
CA PRO A 370 0.50 21.61 7.43
C PRO A 370 1.15 22.11 6.13
N ASP A 371 2.39 21.69 5.86
CA ASP A 371 3.16 22.03 4.67
C ASP A 371 2.97 21.03 3.50
N GLY A 372 2.26 19.92 3.75
CA GLY A 372 1.97 18.85 2.79
C GLY A 372 3.17 17.96 2.46
N ALA A 373 4.28 18.07 3.19
CA ALA A 373 5.48 17.26 2.95
C ALA A 373 5.36 15.82 3.48
N GLU A 374 4.61 15.63 4.57
CA GLU A 374 4.43 14.33 5.21
C GLU A 374 2.95 13.99 5.31
N VAL A 375 2.63 12.70 5.17
CA VAL A 375 1.28 12.19 5.34
C VAL A 375 1.34 10.99 6.26
N ALA A 376 0.83 11.16 7.49
CA ALA A 376 0.60 10.03 8.37
C ALA A 376 -0.70 9.33 7.93
N CYS A 377 -0.62 8.04 7.65
CA CYS A 377 -1.75 7.19 7.26
C CYS A 377 -1.55 5.78 7.86
N PRO A 378 -2.59 4.93 7.86
CA PRO A 378 -2.44 3.54 8.27
C PRO A 378 -1.30 2.86 7.52
N VAL A 379 -0.59 1.97 8.22
CA VAL A 379 0.63 1.32 7.74
C VAL A 379 0.34 0.54 6.47
N SER A 380 -0.83 -0.14 6.41
CA SER A 380 -1.28 -0.86 5.23
C SER A 380 -2.67 -0.47 4.75
N ILE A 381 -2.96 -0.84 3.51
CA ILE A 381 -4.25 -0.60 2.89
C ILE A 381 -5.35 -1.40 3.60
N ILE A 382 -5.07 -2.65 3.96
CA ILE A 382 -6.03 -3.52 4.66
C ILE A 382 -6.35 -2.97 6.05
N GLU A 383 -5.35 -2.47 6.78
CA GLU A 383 -5.58 -1.79 8.06
C GLU A 383 -6.55 -0.61 7.90
N TRP A 384 -6.42 0.18 6.83
CA TRP A 384 -7.37 1.26 6.56
C TRP A 384 -8.79 0.74 6.34
N PHE A 385 -8.95 -0.33 5.56
CA PHE A 385 -10.26 -0.95 5.35
C PHE A 385 -10.90 -1.46 6.65
N MET A 386 -10.10 -2.09 7.51
CA MET A 386 -10.57 -2.62 8.79
C MET A 386 -11.04 -1.52 9.75
N ASN A 387 -10.26 -0.45 9.88
CA ASN A 387 -10.44 0.51 10.97
C ASN A 387 -11.21 1.77 10.56
N PHE A 388 -11.22 2.12 9.28
CA PHE A 388 -11.65 3.45 8.81
C PHE A 388 -12.69 3.41 7.68
N TYR A 389 -12.82 2.31 6.94
CA TYR A 389 -13.75 2.26 5.80
C TYR A 389 -15.21 2.43 6.22
N GLU A 390 -15.62 1.91 7.37
CA GLU A 390 -17.00 2.05 7.85
C GLU A 390 -17.37 3.53 8.09
N SER A 391 -16.42 4.34 8.58
CA SER A 391 -16.59 5.78 8.76
C SER A 391 -16.88 6.53 7.46
N THR A 392 -16.64 5.93 6.30
CA THR A 392 -16.94 6.55 4.99
C THR A 392 -18.44 6.68 4.73
N LYS A 393 -19.29 5.90 5.41
CA LYS A 393 -20.76 5.95 5.21
C LYS A 393 -21.35 7.30 5.61
N ASP A 394 -20.80 7.90 6.66
CA ASP A 394 -21.25 9.16 7.27
C ASP A 394 -20.25 10.31 7.08
N TRP A 395 -19.24 10.14 6.21
CA TRP A 395 -18.23 11.16 5.98
C TRP A 395 -18.81 12.37 5.23
N LYS A 396 -18.27 13.57 5.54
CA LYS A 396 -18.73 14.88 5.00
C LYS A 396 -19.05 14.85 3.50
N LYS A 397 -18.19 14.20 2.72
CA LYS A 397 -18.48 13.77 1.35
C LYS A 397 -18.07 12.32 1.24
N ARG A 398 -18.98 11.49 0.72
CA ARG A 398 -18.69 10.08 0.46
C ARG A 398 -17.60 9.95 -0.61
N PRO A 399 -16.70 8.96 -0.47
CA PRO A 399 -15.70 8.70 -1.50
C PRO A 399 -16.35 8.26 -2.82
N ILE A 400 -15.64 8.54 -3.91
CA ILE A 400 -15.87 7.90 -5.20
C ILE A 400 -15.08 6.59 -5.19
N GLU A 401 -15.72 5.50 -5.57
CA GLU A 401 -15.14 4.16 -5.53
C GLU A 401 -15.50 3.39 -6.79
N CYS A 402 -14.59 2.50 -7.18
CA CYS A 402 -14.83 1.55 -8.26
C CYS A 402 -13.86 0.38 -8.21
N VAL A 403 -14.22 -0.70 -8.88
CA VAL A 403 -13.26 -1.73 -9.30
C VAL A 403 -12.94 -1.48 -10.78
N CYS A 404 -11.70 -1.07 -11.03
CA CYS A 404 -11.16 -0.87 -12.38
C CYS A 404 -10.58 -2.20 -12.87
N LYS A 405 -11.12 -2.71 -13.99
CA LYS A 405 -10.79 -4.03 -14.56
C LYS A 405 -9.88 -3.89 -15.78
N ALA A 406 -9.28 -5.00 -16.20
CA ALA A 406 -8.53 -5.07 -17.46
C ALA A 406 -9.33 -4.48 -18.64
N GLY A 407 -8.72 -3.58 -19.40
CA GLY A 407 -9.35 -2.84 -20.51
C GLY A 407 -9.89 -1.46 -20.12
N GLU A 408 -9.93 -1.12 -18.83
CA GLU A 408 -10.46 0.13 -18.32
C GLU A 408 -9.34 1.13 -17.95
N VAL A 409 -9.66 2.42 -18.07
CA VAL A 409 -8.76 3.53 -17.73
C VAL A 409 -9.45 4.45 -16.74
N ILE A 410 -8.88 4.67 -15.57
CA ILE A 410 -9.37 5.68 -14.62
C ILE A 410 -8.64 7.01 -14.83
N PHE A 411 -9.39 8.11 -14.89
CA PHE A 411 -8.88 9.46 -14.82
C PHE A 411 -8.91 9.95 -13.37
N VAL A 412 -7.75 10.36 -12.86
CA VAL A 412 -7.54 10.94 -11.53
C VAL A 412 -7.24 12.43 -11.70
N PRO A 413 -8.17 13.33 -11.34
CA PRO A 413 -7.96 14.76 -11.50
C PRO A 413 -6.97 15.29 -10.45
N ASN A 414 -6.39 16.47 -10.70
CA ASN A 414 -5.40 17.05 -9.81
C ASN A 414 -5.98 17.25 -8.39
N GLY A 415 -5.16 16.95 -7.37
CA GLY A 415 -5.50 17.16 -5.97
C GLY A 415 -6.39 16.09 -5.33
N TRP A 416 -6.85 15.08 -6.06
CA TRP A 416 -7.68 14.02 -5.49
C TRP A 416 -6.85 13.05 -4.65
N TRP A 417 -7.26 12.85 -3.40
CA TRP A 417 -6.75 11.78 -2.56
C TRP A 417 -7.20 10.45 -3.13
N HIS A 418 -6.29 9.50 -3.29
CA HIS A 418 -6.65 8.19 -3.81
C HIS A 418 -5.82 7.07 -3.18
N LEU A 419 -6.49 5.94 -2.94
CA LEU A 419 -5.95 4.68 -2.47
C LEU A 419 -6.30 3.59 -3.48
N VAL A 420 -5.35 2.70 -3.74
CA VAL A 420 -5.48 1.62 -4.73
C VAL A 420 -4.98 0.31 -4.15
N ILE A 421 -5.79 -0.75 -4.23
CA ILE A 421 -5.37 -2.12 -3.91
C ILE A 421 -5.61 -3.06 -5.10
N ASN A 422 -4.60 -3.85 -5.44
CA ASN A 422 -4.70 -4.91 -6.42
C ASN A 422 -5.51 -6.07 -5.84
N LEU A 423 -6.62 -6.42 -6.47
CA LEU A 423 -7.46 -7.54 -6.03
C LEU A 423 -6.90 -8.89 -6.50
N GLU A 424 -6.11 -8.84 -7.56
CA GLU A 424 -5.42 -9.96 -8.18
C GLU A 424 -4.07 -9.50 -8.73
N GLU A 425 -3.26 -10.42 -9.24
CA GLU A 425 -2.05 -10.06 -9.96
C GLU A 425 -2.37 -9.08 -11.10
N SER A 426 -1.75 -7.91 -11.04
CA SER A 426 -2.12 -6.79 -11.89
C SER A 426 -0.92 -6.25 -12.66
N ILE A 427 -1.16 -5.88 -13.92
CA ILE A 427 -0.24 -5.15 -14.79
C ILE A 427 -0.98 -3.90 -15.26
N ALA A 428 -0.38 -2.73 -15.08
CA ALA A 428 -0.97 -1.46 -15.46
C ALA A 428 0.08 -0.47 -15.95
N ILE A 429 -0.38 0.54 -16.70
CA ILE A 429 0.40 1.70 -17.08
C ILE A 429 -0.30 2.93 -16.51
N THR A 430 0.47 3.79 -15.86
CA THR A 430 -0.04 5.08 -15.37
C THR A 430 0.81 6.20 -15.94
N GLN A 431 0.18 7.33 -16.25
CA GLN A 431 0.93 8.55 -16.54
C GLN A 431 0.32 9.78 -15.87
N ASN A 432 1.21 10.65 -15.42
CA ASN A 432 0.90 11.98 -14.93
C ASN A 432 1.10 12.97 -16.07
N TYR A 433 0.19 13.91 -16.22
CA TYR A 433 0.19 14.87 -17.31
C TYR A 433 -0.29 16.24 -16.88
N VAL A 434 0.14 17.25 -17.63
CA VAL A 434 -0.30 18.63 -17.46
C VAL A 434 -1.08 19.04 -18.69
N SER A 435 -2.33 19.44 -18.52
CA SER A 435 -3.14 20.03 -19.58
C SER A 435 -3.36 21.51 -19.29
N ARG A 436 -4.03 22.21 -20.20
CA ARG A 436 -4.41 23.60 -19.95
C ARG A 436 -5.36 23.74 -18.75
N ARG A 437 -6.03 22.66 -18.34
CA ARG A 437 -7.02 22.66 -17.25
C ARG A 437 -6.37 22.63 -15.86
N ASN A 438 -5.18 22.04 -15.72
CA ASN A 438 -4.45 21.97 -14.44
C ASN A 438 -3.13 22.79 -14.44
N LEU A 439 -2.74 23.42 -15.55
CA LEU A 439 -1.48 24.19 -15.66
C LEU A 439 -1.30 25.23 -14.56
N LEU A 440 -2.35 25.99 -14.22
CA LEU A 440 -2.27 27.02 -13.18
C LEU A 440 -2.02 26.40 -11.79
N ASN A 441 -2.64 25.25 -11.50
CA ASN A 441 -2.44 24.52 -10.26
C ASN A 441 -1.01 23.98 -10.13
N VAL A 442 -0.44 23.50 -11.24
CA VAL A 442 0.95 23.04 -11.31
C VAL A 442 1.91 24.20 -11.10
N LEU A 443 1.73 25.33 -11.79
CA LEU A 443 2.58 26.51 -11.61
C LEU A 443 2.50 27.06 -10.18
N GLU A 444 1.30 27.10 -9.58
CA GLU A 444 1.13 27.52 -8.19
C GLU A 444 1.84 26.57 -7.21
N PHE A 445 1.75 25.25 -7.44
CA PHE A 445 2.45 24.26 -6.64
C PHE A 445 3.97 24.43 -6.73
N LEU A 446 4.51 24.55 -7.94
CA LEU A 446 5.95 24.68 -8.18
C LEU A 446 6.53 25.99 -7.63
N LYS A 447 5.68 27.01 -7.41
CA LYS A 447 6.08 28.30 -6.83
C LYS A 447 6.20 28.27 -5.30
N LYS A 448 5.70 27.22 -4.62
CA LYS A 448 5.72 27.15 -3.16
C LYS A 448 7.15 27.27 -2.61
N PRO A 449 7.37 27.94 -1.46
CA PRO A 449 8.71 28.08 -0.89
C PRO A 449 9.42 26.75 -0.59
N ASN A 450 8.65 25.71 -0.24
CA ASN A 450 9.13 24.35 0.02
C ASN A 450 9.00 23.42 -1.21
N ALA A 451 8.80 23.97 -2.42
CA ALA A 451 8.66 23.13 -3.62
C ALA A 451 9.87 22.22 -3.85
N CYS A 452 11.08 22.60 -3.41
CA CYS A 452 12.26 21.73 -3.52
C CYS A 452 12.15 20.42 -2.73
N GLU A 453 11.31 20.38 -1.69
CA GLU A 453 11.04 19.20 -0.86
C GLU A 453 9.81 18.42 -1.37
N LEU A 454 8.86 19.11 -2.00
CA LEU A 454 7.60 18.54 -2.48
C LEU A 454 7.63 18.03 -3.93
N VAL A 455 8.54 18.57 -4.75
CA VAL A 455 8.67 18.18 -6.14
C VAL A 455 9.32 16.81 -6.23
N SER A 456 8.68 15.91 -6.99
CA SER A 456 9.21 14.56 -7.23
C SER A 456 9.44 14.29 -8.71
N GLY A 457 10.22 13.24 -8.99
CA GLY A 457 10.51 12.78 -10.35
C GLY A 457 11.61 13.56 -11.08
N THR A 458 12.27 14.53 -10.45
CA THR A 458 13.39 15.27 -11.08
C THR A 458 14.50 15.60 -10.09
N ARG A 459 15.70 15.88 -10.62
CA ARG A 459 16.87 16.32 -9.85
C ARG A 459 16.93 17.83 -9.66
N ASP A 460 16.31 18.61 -10.54
CA ASP A 460 16.29 20.08 -10.46
C ASP A 460 14.95 20.57 -9.92
N CYS A 461 14.75 20.40 -8.62
CA CYS A 461 13.53 20.83 -7.93
C CYS A 461 13.50 22.34 -7.61
N ILE A 462 14.63 23.04 -7.73
CA ILE A 462 14.75 24.46 -7.35
C ILE A 462 14.30 25.37 -8.49
N ASN A 463 14.70 25.08 -9.73
CA ASN A 463 14.44 25.97 -10.86
C ASN A 463 13.26 25.53 -11.72
N LEU A 464 12.61 24.41 -11.37
CA LEU A 464 11.57 23.79 -12.20
C LEU A 464 10.43 24.76 -12.54
N HIS A 465 9.95 25.55 -11.57
CA HIS A 465 8.91 26.56 -11.83
C HIS A 465 9.31 27.52 -12.94
N LYS A 466 10.50 28.12 -12.85
CA LYS A 466 10.98 29.12 -13.81
C LYS A 466 11.19 28.47 -15.18
N LYS A 467 11.90 27.35 -15.23
CA LYS A 467 12.15 26.60 -16.46
C LYS A 467 10.85 26.22 -17.16
N PHE A 468 9.90 25.70 -16.41
CA PHE A 468 8.61 25.28 -16.97
C PHE A 468 7.81 26.46 -17.48
N LYS A 469 7.73 27.56 -16.71
CA LYS A 469 7.06 28.79 -17.15
C LYS A 469 7.69 29.35 -18.43
N ASP A 470 9.01 29.48 -18.46
CA ASP A 470 9.74 30.05 -19.60
C ASP A 470 9.59 29.16 -20.85
N ALA A 471 9.64 27.84 -20.69
CA ALA A 471 9.43 26.89 -21.80
C ALA A 471 7.99 26.92 -22.33
N ILE A 472 6.99 27.08 -21.45
CA ILE A 472 5.59 27.24 -21.87
C ILE A 472 5.39 28.53 -22.65
N GLU A 473 5.94 29.66 -22.18
CA GLU A 473 5.83 30.94 -22.91
C GLU A 473 6.58 30.91 -24.24
N ALA A 474 7.68 30.15 -24.35
CA ALA A 474 8.39 29.96 -25.61
C ALA A 474 7.59 29.10 -26.62
N CYS A 475 6.97 28.01 -26.17
CA CYS A 475 6.19 27.11 -27.04
C CYS A 475 4.76 27.60 -27.32
N PHE A 476 4.15 28.29 -26.37
CA PHE A 476 2.76 28.74 -26.38
C PHE A 476 2.63 30.18 -25.83
N PRO A 477 3.12 31.21 -26.54
CA PRO A 477 3.15 32.58 -26.03
C PRO A 477 1.77 33.09 -25.57
N GLY A 478 1.70 33.64 -24.36
CA GLY A 478 0.50 34.26 -23.80
C GLY A 478 -0.55 33.26 -23.27
N ILE A 479 -0.27 31.95 -23.27
CA ILE A 479 -1.22 30.96 -22.79
C ILE A 479 -1.49 31.09 -21.29
N ILE A 480 -0.46 31.42 -20.49
CA ILE A 480 -0.60 31.53 -19.04
C ILE A 480 -1.51 32.71 -18.71
N ASP A 481 -1.25 33.86 -19.31
CA ASP A 481 -2.06 35.08 -19.11
C ASP A 481 -3.52 34.88 -19.53
N GLU A 482 -3.76 34.20 -20.66
CA GLU A 482 -5.12 33.88 -21.11
C GLU A 482 -5.84 32.95 -20.13
N LEU A 483 -5.16 31.93 -19.59
CA LEU A 483 -5.74 31.02 -18.60
C LEU A 483 -6.02 31.73 -17.27
N VAL A 484 -5.12 32.62 -16.82
CA VAL A 484 -5.34 33.45 -15.63
C VAL A 484 -6.58 34.32 -15.82
N ARG A 485 -6.69 35.03 -16.96
CA ARG A 485 -7.84 35.87 -17.29
C ARG A 485 -9.15 35.06 -17.29
N ARG A 486 -9.16 33.86 -17.88
CA ARG A 486 -10.33 32.97 -17.87
C ARG A 486 -10.69 32.50 -16.46
N ALA A 487 -9.70 32.16 -15.64
CA ALA A 487 -9.93 31.72 -14.26
C ALA A 487 -10.52 32.85 -13.40
N GLU A 488 -10.05 34.09 -13.57
CA GLU A 488 -10.60 35.27 -12.91
C GLU A 488 -12.04 35.56 -13.34
N GLN A 489 -12.34 35.45 -14.65
CA GLN A 489 -13.70 35.60 -15.16
C GLN A 489 -14.66 34.55 -14.58
N LYS A 490 -14.26 33.27 -14.56
CA LYS A 490 -15.05 32.20 -13.94
C LYS A 490 -15.29 32.44 -12.45
N LYS A 491 -14.26 32.85 -11.70
CA LYS A 491 -14.39 33.20 -10.28
C LYS A 491 -15.35 34.38 -10.07
N ALA A 492 -15.32 35.40 -10.95
CA ALA A 492 -16.23 36.53 -10.89
C ALA A 492 -17.69 36.13 -11.20
N GLU A 493 -17.91 35.26 -12.18
CA GLU A 493 -19.23 34.72 -12.52
C GLU A 493 -19.81 33.85 -11.40
N GLN A 494 -19.00 32.99 -10.80
CA GLN A 494 -19.40 32.16 -9.65
C GLN A 494 -19.78 33.04 -8.44
N LYS A 495 -18.99 34.08 -8.13
CA LYS A 495 -19.32 35.05 -7.08
C LYS A 495 -20.63 35.78 -7.37
N LYS A 496 -20.87 36.19 -8.62
CA LYS A 496 -22.14 36.81 -9.03
C LYS A 496 -23.32 35.85 -8.83
N ARG A 497 -23.20 34.59 -9.25
CA ARG A 497 -24.26 33.57 -9.07
C ARG A 497 -24.56 33.32 -7.59
N SER A 498 -23.54 33.09 -6.77
CA SER A 498 -23.69 32.89 -5.33
C SER A 498 -24.31 34.12 -4.63
N PHE A 499 -23.94 35.34 -5.05
CA PHE A 499 -24.58 36.56 -4.57
C PHE A 499 -26.08 36.59 -4.92
N TRP A 500 -26.45 36.30 -6.17
CA TRP A 500 -27.86 36.27 -6.57
C TRP A 500 -28.66 35.18 -5.87
N GLU A 501 -28.10 33.97 -5.69
CA GLU A 501 -28.71 32.88 -4.93
C GLU A 501 -28.97 33.29 -3.47
N SER A 502 -28.00 33.95 -2.83
CA SER A 502 -28.17 34.48 -1.46
C SER A 502 -29.23 35.58 -1.35
N VAL A 503 -29.38 36.41 -2.39
CA VAL A 503 -30.40 37.47 -2.44
C VAL A 503 -31.79 36.88 -2.69
N THR A 504 -31.92 35.85 -3.52
CA THR A 504 -33.21 35.17 -3.76
C THR A 504 -33.71 34.40 -2.54
N ASP A 505 -32.81 33.78 -1.76
CA ASP A 505 -33.19 33.13 -0.49
C ASP A 505 -33.64 34.14 0.57
N SER A 506 -33.07 35.37 0.56
CA SER A 506 -33.49 36.43 1.48
C SER A 506 -34.83 37.10 1.15
N ASN A 507 -35.37 36.89 -0.06
CA ASN A 507 -36.67 37.44 -0.49
C ASN A 507 -37.85 36.46 -0.29
N ALA A 508 -37.65 35.31 0.35
CA ALA A 508 -38.72 34.40 0.77
C ALA A 508 -39.39 34.80 2.10
N GLY A 509 -39.13 36.02 2.60
CA GLY A 509 -39.79 36.62 3.76
C GLY A 509 -40.69 37.79 3.36
N ALA A 510 -41.97 37.50 3.14
CA ALA A 510 -43.10 38.40 2.95
C ALA A 510 -42.90 39.90 3.28
N PHE A 511 -42.79 40.75 2.25
CA PHE A 511 -43.28 42.12 2.32
C PHE A 511 -44.79 42.12 2.01
N LYS A 512 -45.63 42.25 3.04
CA LYS A 512 -47.04 42.62 2.88
C LYS A 512 -47.20 44.11 3.18
N PHE A 513 -47.57 44.89 2.17
CA PHE A 513 -48.07 46.25 2.37
C PHE A 513 -49.47 46.18 2.97
N SER A 514 -49.71 47.05 3.96
CA SER A 514 -51.03 47.31 4.55
C SER A 514 -51.85 48.21 3.63
N PHE A 515 -53.07 47.78 3.31
CA PHE A 515 -54.30 48.60 3.33
C PHE A 515 -55.50 47.69 3.55
#